data_AF-A0AA40BRF2-F1
#
_entry.id   AF-A0AA40BRF2-F1
#
_cell.length_a   1.000
_cell.length_b   1.000
_cell.length_c   1.000
_cell.angle_alpha   90.00
_cell.angle_beta   90.00
_cell.angle_gamma   90.00
#
_symmetry.space_group_name_H-M   'P 1'
#
loop_
_entity.id
_entity.type
_entity.pdbx_description
1 polymer ?
#
loop_
_entity_poly.entity_id
_entity_poly.type
_entity_poly.pdbx_seq_one_letter_code
_entity_poly.pdbx_strand_id
1 'polypeptide(L)'
;MAFFNRAPAEMRLKIYNELLVQPEPIKIVGDFTSSPPRLLGTKSRLHPQILRVNKQAYAEASSLLYSGNKFQFPDRHDLIRKGWYDQIAPSFAYIGPAHASVLRYIGMDWIGLDDHFEYCPKGVLRPLRIELLQLIRDTCPNLRTIQMTLDLSIDAVGMAWSLEPTVLSGYNGCFKDIPSLEEVIIDLSADELDPEDPDGFNNVDDAAEMMLEYGWTVNILRRDPEVASVVCRERFESDEDYSAYTAQEAARRIKDAVYAEIRARGAPLLDPANVGCLDYVEEEPLTAAEATARADAEDEAHALIVERMRQTGFELNYSDDTWDPFQKWLPWTPIRRG
;
A
#
# COMPACT_ATOMS: atom_id res chain seq x y z
N MET A 1 -27.39 18.22 28.79
CA MET A 1 -27.51 17.81 27.38
C MET A 1 -28.80 18.24 26.68
N ALA A 2 -29.85 18.69 27.38
CA ALA A 2 -31.11 19.11 26.72
C ALA A 2 -30.99 20.37 25.83
N PHE A 3 -30.00 21.24 26.07
CA PHE A 3 -29.82 22.48 25.32
C PHE A 3 -29.44 22.24 23.85
N PHE A 4 -28.46 21.37 23.60
CA PHE A 4 -27.96 21.14 22.23
C PHE A 4 -29.04 20.52 21.32
N ASN A 5 -29.84 19.59 21.85
CA ASN A 5 -30.93 18.96 21.09
C ASN A 5 -32.12 19.92 20.82
N ARG A 6 -32.21 21.04 21.55
CA ARG A 6 -33.23 22.07 21.34
C ARG A 6 -32.77 23.20 20.41
N ALA A 7 -31.47 23.32 20.16
CA ALA A 7 -30.97 24.26 19.17
C ALA A 7 -31.56 23.91 17.79
N PRO A 8 -31.89 24.88 16.92
CA PRO A 8 -32.31 24.62 15.55
C PRO A 8 -31.30 23.74 14.78
N ALA A 9 -31.78 22.96 13.81
CA ALA A 9 -30.93 22.04 13.05
C ALA A 9 -29.78 22.77 12.34
N GLU A 10 -30.05 23.96 11.82
CA GLU A 10 -29.08 24.82 11.14
C GLU A 10 -27.93 25.24 12.06
N MET A 11 -28.24 25.54 13.33
CA MET A 11 -27.21 25.88 14.32
C MET A 11 -26.37 24.64 14.66
N ARG A 12 -27.00 23.46 14.82
CA ARG A 12 -26.27 22.21 15.06
C ARG A 12 -25.35 21.86 13.90
N LEU A 13 -25.83 21.96 12.66
CA LEU A 13 -25.05 21.71 11.46
C LEU A 13 -23.85 22.65 11.33
N LYS A 14 -24.02 23.95 11.62
CA LYS A 14 -22.89 24.90 11.69
C LYS A 14 -21.86 24.46 12.73
N ILE A 15 -22.31 24.09 13.93
CA ILE A 15 -21.40 23.60 14.99
C ILE A 15 -20.67 22.33 14.54
N TYR A 16 -21.37 21.36 13.93
CA TYR A 16 -20.73 20.15 13.42
C TYR A 16 -19.71 20.47 12.32
N ASN A 17 -20.02 21.41 11.42
CA ASN A 17 -19.12 21.82 10.35
C ASN A 17 -17.81 22.35 10.91
N GLU A 18 -17.87 23.28 11.86
CA GLU A 18 -16.68 23.84 12.53
C GLU A 18 -15.87 22.79 13.30
N LEU A 19 -16.51 21.74 13.83
CA LEU A 19 -15.85 20.73 14.68
C LEU A 19 -15.32 19.52 13.90
N LEU A 20 -15.94 19.19 12.77
CA LEU A 20 -15.71 17.94 12.06
C LEU A 20 -15.17 18.12 10.65
N VAL A 21 -15.34 19.29 10.02
CA VAL A 21 -14.85 19.55 8.67
C VAL A 21 -13.55 20.31 8.74
N GLN A 22 -12.51 19.75 8.14
CA GLN A 22 -11.17 20.28 8.09
C GLN A 22 -10.77 20.58 6.64
N PRO A 23 -10.06 21.69 6.40
CA PRO A 23 -9.55 21.98 5.06
C PRO A 23 -8.43 21.02 4.66
N GLU A 24 -7.64 20.53 5.62
CA GLU A 24 -6.59 19.54 5.37
C GLU A 24 -7.12 18.10 5.32
N PRO A 25 -6.47 17.20 4.55
CA PRO A 25 -6.81 15.79 4.54
C PRO A 25 -6.70 15.14 5.93
N ILE A 26 -7.73 14.35 6.27
CA ILE A 26 -7.76 13.49 7.46
C ILE A 26 -7.08 12.17 7.09
N LYS A 27 -5.97 11.85 7.76
CA LYS A 27 -5.27 10.58 7.57
C LYS A 27 -6.00 9.47 8.32
N ILE A 28 -6.27 8.37 7.63
CA ILE A 28 -6.76 7.14 8.24
C ILE A 28 -5.53 6.31 8.59
N VAL A 29 -5.27 6.09 9.88
CA VAL A 29 -4.10 5.35 10.36
C VAL A 29 -4.56 4.20 11.24
N GLY A 30 -4.12 2.98 10.99
CA GLY A 30 -4.54 1.86 11.82
C GLY A 30 -3.66 0.63 11.67
N ASP A 31 -3.45 -0.07 12.78
CA ASP A 31 -3.06 -1.47 12.73
C ASP A 31 -4.33 -2.29 12.50
N PHE A 32 -4.73 -2.42 11.22
CA PHE A 32 -6.00 -3.04 10.78
C PHE A 32 -6.18 -4.50 11.22
N THR A 33 -5.17 -5.08 11.89
CA THR A 33 -5.22 -6.42 12.46
C THR A 33 -5.66 -6.49 13.92
N SER A 34 -5.59 -5.39 14.68
CA SER A 34 -5.78 -5.46 16.15
C SER A 34 -6.58 -4.31 16.74
N SER A 35 -6.66 -3.15 16.06
CA SER A 35 -7.31 -1.96 16.58
C SER A 35 -8.13 -1.24 15.52
N PRO A 36 -9.24 -0.57 15.91
CA PRO A 36 -9.96 0.28 14.98
C PRO A 36 -9.03 1.39 14.45
N PRO A 37 -9.07 1.70 13.15
CA PRO A 37 -8.29 2.80 12.60
C PRO A 37 -8.66 4.11 13.27
N ARG A 38 -7.65 4.96 13.40
CA ARG A 38 -7.68 6.27 14.00
C ARG A 38 -7.71 7.31 12.89
N LEU A 39 -8.55 8.32 13.08
CA LEU A 39 -8.57 9.50 12.24
C LEU A 39 -7.59 10.52 12.81
N LEU A 40 -6.54 10.84 12.05
CA LEU A 40 -5.54 11.83 12.43
C LEU A 40 -5.75 13.10 11.59
N GLY A 41 -6.15 14.19 12.25
CA GLY A 41 -6.11 15.53 11.66
C GLY A 41 -4.68 16.06 11.66
N THR A 42 -4.27 16.76 10.60
CA THR A 42 -2.85 17.09 10.38
C THR A 42 -2.36 18.29 11.19
N LYS A 43 -3.21 19.22 11.65
CA LYS A 43 -2.82 20.36 12.53
C LYS A 43 -3.97 20.87 13.38
N SER A 44 -5.20 20.70 12.90
CA SER A 44 -6.44 21.10 13.53
C SER A 44 -7.00 20.00 14.44
N ARG A 45 -7.63 20.41 15.55
CA ARG A 45 -8.28 19.48 16.46
C ARG A 45 -9.59 19.01 15.83
N LEU A 46 -9.55 17.86 15.15
CA LEU A 46 -10.77 17.13 14.83
C LEU A 46 -11.45 16.73 16.16
N HIS A 47 -12.75 17.01 16.30
CA HIS A 47 -13.49 16.76 17.53
C HIS A 47 -14.54 15.63 17.38
N PRO A 48 -14.12 14.38 17.08
CA PRO A 48 -15.06 13.28 16.82
C PRO A 48 -15.86 12.87 18.07
N GLN A 49 -15.50 13.37 19.26
CA GLN A 49 -16.23 13.12 20.51
C GLN A 49 -17.68 13.61 20.42
N ILE A 50 -17.99 14.60 19.58
CA ILE A 50 -19.35 15.08 19.34
C ILE A 50 -20.28 13.96 18.82
N LEU A 51 -19.73 13.02 18.04
CA LEU A 51 -20.46 11.87 17.51
C LEU A 51 -20.95 10.93 18.61
N ARG A 52 -20.35 10.99 19.80
CA ARG A 52 -20.68 10.13 20.94
C ARG A 52 -21.71 10.75 21.89
N VAL A 53 -22.13 12.01 21.65
CA VAL A 53 -23.01 12.73 22.57
C VAL A 53 -24.40 12.10 22.63
N ASN A 54 -25.02 11.85 21.47
CA ASN A 54 -26.30 11.14 21.36
C ASN A 54 -26.57 10.65 19.92
N LYS A 55 -27.62 9.84 19.74
CA LYS A 55 -28.00 9.26 18.43
C LYS A 55 -28.30 10.29 17.36
N GLN A 56 -28.93 11.42 17.73
CA GLN A 56 -29.25 12.49 16.78
C GLN A 56 -27.98 13.18 16.30
N ALA A 57 -27.08 13.53 17.22
CA ALA A 57 -25.78 14.11 16.87
C ALA A 57 -24.96 13.16 16.00
N TYR A 58 -24.95 11.87 16.31
CA TYR A 58 -24.32 10.87 15.45
C TYR A 58 -24.89 10.87 14.04
N ALA A 59 -26.21 10.75 13.89
CA ALA A 59 -26.87 10.65 12.58
C ALA A 59 -26.71 11.92 11.73
N GLU A 60 -26.77 13.10 12.35
CA GLU A 60 -26.61 14.38 11.66
C GLU A 60 -25.15 14.66 11.29
N ALA A 61 -24.22 14.39 12.21
CA ALA A 61 -22.85 14.85 12.10
C ALA A 61 -21.91 13.84 11.42
N SER A 62 -22.22 12.54 11.44
CA SER A 62 -21.37 11.53 10.78
C SER A 62 -21.35 11.72 9.27
N SER A 63 -22.50 11.98 8.64
CA SER A 63 -22.57 12.25 7.20
C SER A 63 -21.75 13.49 6.83
N LEU A 64 -21.76 14.53 7.67
CA LEU A 64 -20.98 15.74 7.46
C LEU A 64 -19.47 15.47 7.58
N LEU A 65 -19.05 14.67 8.56
CA LEU A 65 -17.65 14.24 8.69
C LEU A 65 -17.16 13.56 7.41
N TYR A 66 -17.91 12.61 6.85
CA TYR A 66 -17.43 11.85 5.68
C TYR A 66 -17.60 12.59 4.35
N SER A 67 -18.68 13.36 4.18
CA SER A 67 -18.94 14.07 2.91
C SER A 67 -18.21 15.41 2.78
N GLY A 68 -17.85 16.04 3.90
CA GLY A 68 -17.22 17.36 3.93
C GLY A 68 -15.69 17.33 3.95
N ASN A 69 -15.07 16.17 4.23
CA ASN A 69 -13.62 16.07 4.40
C ASN A 69 -12.94 15.32 3.25
N LYS A 70 -11.65 15.57 3.13
CA LYS A 70 -10.72 14.79 2.33
C LYS A 70 -10.13 13.68 3.20
N PHE A 71 -10.14 12.44 2.73
CA PHE A 71 -9.55 11.32 3.48
C PHE A 71 -8.31 10.82 2.76
N GLN A 72 -7.18 10.79 3.47
CA GLN A 72 -5.93 10.20 3.00
C GLN A 72 -5.82 8.79 3.61
N PHE A 73 -5.76 7.77 2.77
CA PHE A 73 -5.47 6.40 3.19
C PHE A 73 -3.99 6.24 3.56
N PRO A 74 -3.61 5.23 4.37
CA PRO A 74 -2.24 5.03 4.81
C PRO A 74 -1.22 5.09 3.65
N ASP A 75 -0.06 5.68 3.93
CA ASP A 75 1.04 5.84 2.98
C ASP A 75 1.81 4.52 2.80
N ARG A 76 2.49 4.35 1.66
CA ARG A 76 3.35 3.21 1.31
C ARG A 76 4.29 2.81 2.45
N HIS A 77 4.80 3.78 3.20
CA HIS A 77 5.72 3.54 4.31
C HIS A 77 5.06 2.80 5.48
N ASP A 78 3.75 2.97 5.67
CA ASP A 78 2.94 2.17 6.61
C ASP A 78 2.56 0.79 6.03
N LEU A 79 2.68 0.63 4.70
CA LEU A 79 2.19 -0.52 3.93
C LEU A 79 3.24 -1.61 3.64
N ILE A 80 4.53 -1.26 3.74
CA ILE A 80 5.68 -2.17 3.51
C ILE A 80 5.58 -3.50 4.28
N ARG A 81 4.84 -3.54 5.40
CA ARG A 81 4.70 -4.75 6.24
C ARG A 81 3.48 -5.62 5.97
N LYS A 82 2.42 -5.10 5.34
CA LYS A 82 1.12 -5.79 5.30
C LYS A 82 0.44 -5.82 3.93
N GLY A 83 1.04 -5.26 2.89
CA GLY A 83 0.42 -5.19 1.57
C GLY A 83 -0.63 -4.07 1.51
N TRP A 84 -0.76 -3.44 0.35
CA TRP A 84 -1.57 -2.23 0.17
C TRP A 84 -3.07 -2.49 0.34
N TYR A 85 -3.55 -3.51 -0.37
CA TYR A 85 -4.96 -3.88 -0.41
C TYR A 85 -5.49 -4.24 0.99
N ASP A 86 -4.66 -4.92 1.77
CA ASP A 86 -4.96 -5.36 3.14
C ASP A 86 -5.11 -4.21 4.14
N GLN A 87 -4.82 -2.97 3.76
CA GLN A 87 -5.07 -1.80 4.59
C GLN A 87 -6.23 -0.94 4.09
N ILE A 88 -6.42 -0.82 2.77
CA ILE A 88 -7.52 0.00 2.23
C ILE A 88 -8.87 -0.72 2.38
N ALA A 89 -8.95 -2.01 2.06
CA ALA A 89 -10.23 -2.72 2.16
C ALA A 89 -10.79 -2.73 3.60
N PRO A 90 -9.98 -3.00 4.66
CA PRO A 90 -10.45 -2.87 6.04
C PRO A 90 -10.82 -1.45 6.44
N SER A 91 -10.18 -0.43 5.87
CA SER A 91 -10.55 0.98 6.10
C SER A 91 -11.98 1.25 5.64
N PHE A 92 -12.39 0.77 4.47
CA PHE A 92 -13.77 0.88 4.01
C PHE A 92 -14.75 0.10 4.88
N ALA A 93 -14.38 -1.11 5.31
CA ALA A 93 -15.20 -1.89 6.24
C ALA A 93 -15.42 -1.14 7.57
N TYR A 94 -14.41 -0.43 8.05
CA TYR A 94 -14.50 0.38 9.27
C TYR A 94 -15.36 1.63 9.11
N ILE A 95 -15.20 2.37 8.01
CA ILE A 95 -16.04 3.53 7.67
C ILE A 95 -17.50 3.09 7.57
N GLY A 96 -17.72 1.91 6.99
CA GLY A 96 -19.02 1.31 6.77
C GLY A 96 -19.72 1.86 5.52
N PRO A 97 -20.60 1.06 4.89
CA PRO A 97 -21.15 1.36 3.57
C PRO A 97 -21.95 2.67 3.53
N ALA A 98 -22.69 2.99 4.61
CA ALA A 98 -23.49 4.22 4.66
C ALA A 98 -22.61 5.48 4.57
N HIS A 99 -21.44 5.47 5.20
CA HIS A 99 -20.54 6.61 5.23
C HIS A 99 -19.59 6.62 4.02
N ALA A 100 -19.10 5.45 3.60
CA ALA A 100 -18.29 5.33 2.41
C ALA A 100 -19.04 5.83 1.17
N SER A 101 -20.35 5.57 1.11
CA SER A 101 -21.18 6.04 0.01
C SER A 101 -21.29 7.56 -0.12
N VAL A 102 -20.97 8.32 0.93
CA VAL A 102 -21.01 9.79 0.89
C VAL A 102 -19.62 10.43 0.77
N LEU A 103 -18.55 9.63 0.71
CA LEU A 103 -17.21 10.13 0.45
C LEU A 103 -17.17 10.81 -0.92
N ARG A 104 -16.54 11.99 -0.96
CA ARG A 104 -16.37 12.78 -2.19
C ARG A 104 -14.93 12.88 -2.64
N TYR A 105 -13.99 12.67 -1.73
CA TYR A 105 -12.57 12.85 -1.97
C TYR A 105 -11.77 11.77 -1.28
N ILE A 106 -10.94 11.06 -2.04
CA ILE A 106 -10.01 10.06 -1.54
C ILE A 106 -8.61 10.43 -2.04
N GLY A 107 -7.69 10.58 -1.10
CA GLY A 107 -6.26 10.63 -1.35
C GLY A 107 -5.62 9.30 -0.94
N MET A 108 -4.68 8.82 -1.73
CA MET A 108 -3.90 7.63 -1.40
C MET A 108 -2.50 7.74 -1.99
N ASP A 109 -1.50 7.28 -1.27
CA ASP A 109 -0.17 7.15 -1.84
C ASP A 109 -0.15 5.89 -2.69
N TRP A 110 0.28 6.05 -3.93
CA TRP A 110 0.45 4.93 -4.82
C TRP A 110 1.73 4.23 -4.42
N ILE A 111 1.60 3.01 -3.91
CA ILE A 111 2.76 2.14 -3.83
C ILE A 111 3.18 1.88 -5.27
N GLY A 112 4.45 2.17 -5.57
CA GLY A 112 5.08 2.02 -6.88
C GLY A 112 4.72 0.72 -7.59
N LEU A 113 5.02 0.63 -8.89
CA LEU A 113 4.74 -0.56 -9.71
C LEU A 113 5.38 -1.87 -9.17
N ASP A 114 6.24 -1.73 -8.17
CA ASP A 114 6.75 -2.76 -7.28
C ASP A 114 5.64 -3.44 -6.47
N ASP A 115 5.25 -4.63 -6.89
CA ASP A 115 5.52 -5.71 -5.96
C ASP A 115 6.88 -6.26 -6.36
N HIS A 116 7.78 -6.46 -5.39
CA HIS A 116 9.12 -7.06 -5.45
C HIS A 116 9.17 -8.48 -6.06
N PHE A 117 8.44 -8.75 -7.13
CA PHE A 117 8.43 -10.01 -7.83
C PHE A 117 8.92 -9.76 -9.25
N GLU A 118 10.15 -10.21 -9.51
CA GLU A 118 10.78 -10.32 -10.84
C GLU A 118 9.91 -11.04 -11.89
N TYR A 119 8.79 -11.63 -11.47
CA TYR A 119 7.91 -12.48 -12.28
C TYR A 119 6.71 -11.77 -12.90
N CYS A 120 6.53 -10.46 -12.72
CA CYS A 120 5.40 -9.78 -13.34
C CYS A 120 5.70 -9.35 -14.78
N PRO A 121 4.81 -9.67 -15.74
CA PRO A 121 4.91 -9.14 -17.09
C PRO A 121 4.93 -7.61 -17.05
N LYS A 122 5.96 -7.04 -17.67
CA LYS A 122 6.05 -5.59 -17.88
C LYS A 122 4.79 -5.10 -18.63
N GLY A 123 4.28 -3.94 -18.25
CA GLY A 123 3.19 -3.28 -18.96
C GLY A 123 1.77 -3.71 -18.64
N VAL A 124 1.54 -4.59 -17.67
CA VAL A 124 0.17 -5.02 -17.31
C VAL A 124 -0.23 -4.48 -15.94
N LEU A 125 -1.40 -3.85 -15.88
CA LEU A 125 -2.02 -3.44 -14.63
C LEU A 125 -2.37 -4.68 -13.79
N ARG A 126 -1.79 -4.79 -12.58
CA ARG A 126 -2.01 -5.97 -11.72
C ARG A 126 -3.48 -6.12 -11.34
N PRO A 127 -4.03 -7.36 -11.30
CA PRO A 127 -5.41 -7.62 -10.90
C PRO A 127 -5.79 -6.99 -9.56
N LEU A 128 -4.92 -7.05 -8.56
CA LEU A 128 -5.16 -6.48 -7.23
C LEU A 128 -5.42 -4.96 -7.26
N ARG A 129 -4.79 -4.24 -8.19
CA ARG A 129 -4.99 -2.78 -8.37
C ARG A 129 -6.34 -2.50 -9.02
N ILE A 130 -6.73 -3.34 -9.99
CA ILE A 130 -8.05 -3.28 -10.63
C ILE A 130 -9.13 -3.57 -9.59
N GLU A 131 -8.96 -4.61 -8.79
CA GLU A 131 -9.88 -4.98 -7.70
C GLU A 131 -10.05 -3.86 -6.69
N LEU A 132 -8.96 -3.16 -6.33
CA LEU A 132 -9.04 -2.00 -5.44
C LEU A 132 -9.84 -0.85 -6.03
N LEU A 133 -9.62 -0.51 -7.30
CA LEU A 133 -10.37 0.55 -7.98
C LEU A 133 -11.84 0.18 -8.14
N GLN A 134 -12.13 -1.10 -8.40
CA GLN A 134 -13.49 -1.64 -8.40
C GLN A 134 -14.12 -1.54 -7.01
N LEU A 135 -13.38 -1.86 -5.94
CA LEU A 135 -13.83 -1.69 -4.57
C LEU A 135 -14.16 -0.22 -4.27
N ILE A 136 -13.32 0.72 -4.70
CA ILE A 136 -13.55 2.16 -4.55
C ILE A 136 -14.83 2.57 -5.30
N ARG A 137 -14.96 2.15 -6.57
CA ARG A 137 -16.15 2.40 -7.40
C ARG A 137 -17.42 1.93 -6.72
N ASP A 138 -17.41 0.70 -6.23
CA ASP A 138 -18.61 0.04 -5.70
C ASP A 138 -18.98 0.57 -4.31
N THR A 139 -17.97 0.95 -3.51
CA THR A 139 -18.17 1.44 -2.13
C THR A 139 -18.43 2.95 -2.07
N CYS A 140 -17.92 3.72 -3.03
CA CYS A 140 -17.97 5.19 -3.05
C CYS A 140 -18.68 5.73 -4.30
N PRO A 141 -19.98 5.46 -4.51
CA PRO A 141 -20.72 5.90 -5.70
C PRO A 141 -20.80 7.42 -5.89
N ASN A 142 -20.49 8.23 -4.87
CA ASN A 142 -20.49 9.70 -4.93
C ASN A 142 -19.08 10.31 -4.95
N LEU A 143 -18.05 9.50 -5.20
CA LEU A 143 -16.67 9.94 -5.25
C LEU A 143 -16.45 10.89 -6.44
N ARG A 144 -15.99 12.10 -6.16
CA ARG A 144 -15.75 13.14 -7.18
C ARG A 144 -14.28 13.32 -7.50
N THR A 145 -13.41 13.12 -6.52
CA THR A 145 -11.98 13.34 -6.70
C THR A 145 -11.19 12.17 -6.14
N ILE A 146 -10.26 11.67 -6.95
CA ILE A 146 -9.20 10.77 -6.52
C ILE A 146 -7.88 11.52 -6.64
N GLN A 147 -7.14 11.64 -5.54
CA GLN A 147 -5.76 12.11 -5.52
C GLN A 147 -4.82 10.94 -5.28
N MET A 148 -3.78 10.82 -6.10
CA MET A 148 -2.78 9.76 -5.96
C MET A 148 -1.38 10.33 -6.04
N THR A 149 -0.52 9.94 -5.10
CA THR A 149 0.91 10.27 -5.16
C THR A 149 1.65 9.15 -5.88
N LEU A 150 2.18 9.39 -7.06
CA LEU A 150 3.08 8.46 -7.76
C LEU A 150 4.51 8.86 -7.43
N ASP A 151 5.22 8.05 -6.64
CA ASP A 151 6.68 8.19 -6.62
C ASP A 151 7.24 7.61 -7.93
N LEU A 152 8.23 8.27 -8.51
CA LEU A 152 9.03 7.83 -9.65
C LEU A 152 10.51 7.82 -9.30
N SER A 153 10.85 8.13 -8.04
CA SER A 153 12.20 7.93 -7.52
C SER A 153 12.66 6.50 -7.78
N ILE A 154 13.91 6.34 -8.18
CA ILE A 154 14.58 5.05 -8.23
C ILE A 154 14.46 4.42 -6.84
N ASP A 155 13.92 3.20 -6.79
CA ASP A 155 13.84 2.48 -5.53
C ASP A 155 15.25 2.12 -5.03
N ALA A 156 15.35 1.66 -3.79
CA ALA A 156 16.63 1.24 -3.19
C ALA A 156 17.40 0.17 -4.00
N VAL A 157 16.77 -0.43 -5.03
CA VAL A 157 17.30 -1.51 -5.87
C VAL A 157 17.78 -0.99 -7.22
N GLY A 158 17.74 0.33 -7.48
CA GLY A 158 18.26 0.89 -8.72
C GLY A 158 17.35 0.65 -9.93
N MET A 159 16.11 0.19 -9.75
CA MET A 159 15.20 -0.03 -10.86
C MET A 159 14.42 1.25 -11.16
N ALA A 160 14.81 1.92 -12.26
CA ALA A 160 14.04 3.01 -12.81
C ALA A 160 12.65 2.49 -13.22
N TRP A 161 11.61 3.00 -12.56
CA TRP A 161 10.24 2.66 -12.88
C TRP A 161 9.87 3.26 -14.25
N SER A 162 9.56 2.40 -15.22
CA SER A 162 8.93 2.85 -16.47
C SER A 162 7.42 2.84 -16.28
N LEU A 163 6.81 4.03 -16.27
CA LEU A 163 5.37 4.18 -16.39
C LEU A 163 4.96 3.82 -17.82
N GLU A 164 4.77 2.52 -18.06
CA GLU A 164 4.41 2.08 -19.40
C GLU A 164 3.03 2.63 -19.81
N PRO A 165 2.87 3.10 -21.05
CA PRO A 165 1.61 3.66 -21.56
C PRO A 165 0.41 2.74 -21.35
N THR A 166 0.62 1.42 -21.47
CA THR A 166 -0.41 0.40 -21.27
C THR A 166 -0.93 0.38 -19.84
N VAL A 167 -0.08 0.59 -18.84
CA VAL A 167 -0.48 0.63 -17.43
C VAL A 167 -1.33 1.88 -17.17
N LEU A 168 -0.89 3.05 -17.63
CA LEU A 168 -1.63 4.30 -17.52
C LEU A 168 -2.99 4.21 -18.23
N SER A 169 -3.04 3.58 -19.41
CA SER A 169 -4.29 3.33 -20.13
C SER A 169 -5.25 2.43 -19.35
N GLY A 170 -4.73 1.42 -18.64
CA GLY A 170 -5.51 0.55 -17.77
C GLY A 170 -6.16 1.31 -16.62
N TYR A 171 -5.39 2.19 -15.96
CA TYR A 171 -5.91 3.09 -14.92
C TYR A 171 -6.98 4.03 -15.45
N ASN A 172 -6.76 4.63 -16.62
CA ASN A 172 -7.75 5.48 -17.28
C ASN A 172 -9.05 4.74 -17.56
N GLY A 173 -8.97 3.48 -17.98
CA GLY A 173 -10.14 2.61 -18.09
C GLY A 173 -10.89 2.48 -16.76
N CYS A 174 -10.18 2.14 -15.69
CA CYS A 174 -10.77 2.01 -14.36
C CYS A 174 -11.39 3.31 -13.82
N PHE A 175 -10.77 4.47 -14.06
CA PHE A 175 -11.32 5.76 -13.62
C PHE A 175 -12.57 6.16 -14.40
N LYS A 176 -12.60 5.89 -15.71
CA LYS A 176 -13.80 6.11 -16.54
C LYS A 176 -14.98 5.24 -16.13
N ASP A 177 -14.70 4.10 -15.50
CA ASP A 177 -15.73 3.22 -14.94
C ASP A 177 -16.36 3.75 -13.64
N ILE A 178 -15.85 4.85 -13.05
CA ILE A 178 -16.40 5.50 -11.86
C ILE A 178 -17.28 6.69 -12.32
N PRO A 179 -18.62 6.56 -12.39
CA PRO A 179 -19.45 7.53 -13.11
C PRO A 179 -19.54 8.91 -12.44
N SER A 180 -19.24 8.99 -11.15
CA SER A 180 -19.27 10.22 -10.36
C SER A 180 -17.93 10.96 -10.28
N LEU A 181 -16.86 10.35 -10.81
CA LEU A 181 -15.51 10.89 -10.74
C LEU A 181 -15.41 12.09 -11.68
N GLU A 182 -15.18 13.27 -11.11
CA GLU A 182 -15.06 14.55 -11.79
C GLU A 182 -13.58 14.91 -12.03
N GLU A 183 -12.68 14.50 -11.13
CA GLU A 183 -11.28 14.90 -11.14
C GLU A 183 -10.35 13.75 -10.69
N VAL A 184 -9.25 13.57 -11.43
CA VAL A 184 -8.13 12.71 -11.06
C VAL A 184 -6.91 13.61 -10.89
N ILE A 185 -6.33 13.62 -9.70
CA ILE A 185 -5.14 14.39 -9.37
C ILE A 185 -3.99 13.41 -9.15
N ILE A 186 -2.90 13.61 -9.89
CA ILE A 186 -1.68 12.83 -9.76
C ILE A 186 -0.57 13.75 -9.24
N ASP A 187 -0.04 13.41 -8.08
CA ASP A 187 1.15 14.05 -7.53
C ASP A 187 2.37 13.18 -7.89
N LEU A 188 3.11 13.57 -8.92
CA LEU A 188 4.35 12.94 -9.36
C LEU A 188 5.50 13.36 -8.44
N SER A 189 5.92 12.49 -7.54
CA SER A 189 7.18 12.66 -6.80
C SER A 189 8.32 12.11 -7.65
N ALA A 190 9.30 12.94 -7.98
CA ALA A 190 10.52 12.51 -8.63
C ALA A 190 11.71 13.12 -7.88
N ASP A 191 12.79 12.34 -7.76
CA ASP A 191 14.07 12.88 -7.31
C ASP A 191 14.63 13.80 -8.40
N GLU A 192 15.45 14.78 -8.02
CA GLU A 192 16.10 15.63 -9.02
C GLU A 192 16.93 14.75 -9.96
N LEU A 193 16.67 14.89 -11.26
CA LEU A 193 17.37 14.18 -12.32
C LEU A 193 18.88 14.34 -12.09
N ASP A 194 19.61 13.22 -12.09
CA ASP A 194 21.07 13.28 -12.09
C ASP A 194 21.50 14.08 -13.32
N PRO A 195 22.15 15.25 -13.16
CA PRO A 195 22.57 16.07 -14.29
C PRO A 195 23.58 15.33 -15.19
N GLU A 196 24.21 14.25 -14.71
CA GLU A 196 25.15 13.43 -15.46
C GLU A 196 24.46 12.36 -16.33
N ASP A 197 23.18 12.07 -16.09
CA ASP A 197 22.38 11.14 -16.90
C ASP A 197 21.03 11.76 -17.34
N PRO A 198 21.06 12.78 -18.22
CA PRO A 198 19.85 13.46 -18.71
C PRO A 198 18.92 12.54 -19.51
N ASP A 199 19.43 11.40 -20.00
CA ASP A 199 18.68 10.44 -20.81
C ASP A 199 18.22 9.21 -19.99
N GLY A 200 18.82 8.94 -18.82
CA GLY A 200 18.60 7.72 -18.03
C GLY A 200 17.40 7.74 -17.09
N PHE A 201 16.87 8.92 -16.79
CA PHE A 201 15.61 9.02 -16.05
C PHE A 201 14.43 9.04 -17.02
N ASN A 202 13.80 7.88 -17.12
CA ASN A 202 12.53 7.69 -17.80
C ASN A 202 11.49 8.72 -17.33
N ASN A 203 11.41 9.79 -18.10
CA ASN A 203 10.19 10.21 -18.73
C ASN A 203 9.04 10.67 -17.81
N VAL A 204 9.38 11.40 -16.76
CA VAL A 204 8.38 12.13 -15.95
C VAL A 204 7.55 13.05 -16.85
N ASP A 205 8.19 13.67 -17.84
CA ASP A 205 7.55 14.60 -18.77
C ASP A 205 6.58 13.89 -19.74
N ASP A 206 6.93 12.80 -20.43
CA ASP A 206 5.95 12.13 -21.30
C ASP A 206 4.89 11.38 -20.47
N ALA A 207 5.23 10.89 -19.26
CA ALA A 207 4.22 10.35 -18.35
C ALA A 207 3.22 11.43 -17.94
N ALA A 208 3.70 12.63 -17.58
CA ALA A 208 2.86 13.76 -17.28
C ALA A 208 2.04 14.19 -18.50
N GLU A 209 2.64 14.26 -19.69
CA GLU A 209 1.95 14.57 -20.95
C GLU A 209 0.80 13.59 -21.20
N MET A 210 1.06 12.28 -21.05
CA MET A 210 0.03 11.25 -21.22
C MET A 210 -1.10 11.34 -20.19
N MET A 211 -0.78 11.64 -18.94
CA MET A 211 -1.80 11.86 -17.89
C MET A 211 -2.64 13.11 -18.20
N LEU A 212 -2.03 14.17 -18.71
CA LEU A 212 -2.72 15.37 -19.17
C LEU A 212 -3.61 15.07 -20.40
N GLU A 213 -3.18 14.22 -21.34
CA GLU A 213 -4.01 13.75 -22.46
C GLU A 213 -5.25 12.98 -21.99
N TYR A 214 -5.18 12.30 -20.84
CA TYR A 214 -6.34 11.66 -20.21
C TYR A 214 -7.23 12.62 -19.44
N GLY A 215 -6.87 13.90 -19.37
CA GLY A 215 -7.60 14.94 -18.65
C GLY A 215 -7.36 14.93 -17.15
N TRP A 216 -6.26 14.32 -16.68
CA TRP A 216 -5.90 14.31 -15.27
C TRP A 216 -5.14 15.60 -14.91
N THR A 217 -5.28 16.04 -13.67
CA THR A 217 -4.46 17.12 -13.11
C THR A 217 -3.15 16.52 -12.63
N VAL A 218 -2.01 17.02 -13.10
CA VAL A 218 -0.68 16.52 -12.73
C VAL A 218 0.07 17.60 -11.96
N ASN A 219 0.51 17.27 -10.73
CA ASN A 219 1.40 18.09 -9.93
C ASN A 219 2.76 17.41 -9.83
N ILE A 220 3.83 18.11 -10.20
CA ILE A 220 5.19 17.59 -10.05
C ILE A 220 5.72 18.06 -8.69
N LEU A 221 5.86 17.11 -7.77
CA LEU A 221 6.47 17.29 -6.46
C LEU A 221 7.97 17.00 -6.58
N ARG A 222 8.79 18.06 -6.63
CA ARG A 222 10.24 17.91 -6.56
C ARG A 222 10.64 17.62 -5.11
N ARG A 223 11.26 16.47 -4.86
CA ARG A 223 11.80 16.16 -3.53
C ARG A 223 13.04 17.02 -3.29
N ASP A 224 13.10 17.70 -2.15
CA ASP A 224 14.29 18.42 -1.73
C ASP A 224 15.42 17.40 -1.50
N PRO A 225 16.53 17.45 -2.25
CA PRO A 225 17.61 16.46 -2.15
C PRO A 225 18.23 16.42 -0.76
N GLU A 226 18.22 17.54 0.00
CA GLU A 226 18.75 17.54 1.37
C GLU A 226 17.90 16.66 2.29
N VAL A 227 16.57 16.70 2.16
CA VAL A 227 15.65 15.90 2.99
C VAL A 227 15.67 14.42 2.62
N ALA A 228 15.82 14.10 1.33
CA ALA A 228 15.96 12.72 0.85
C ALA A 228 17.21 12.05 1.43
N SER A 229 18.34 12.79 1.47
CA SER A 229 19.61 12.28 1.98
C SER A 229 19.59 12.05 3.50
N VAL A 230 18.91 12.90 4.27
CA VAL A 230 18.89 12.80 5.74
C VAL A 230 18.15 11.55 6.22
N VAL A 231 17.05 11.17 5.57
CA VAL A 231 16.28 9.96 5.97
C VAL A 231 17.08 8.67 5.71
N CYS A 232 17.90 8.63 4.66
CA CYS A 232 18.79 7.49 4.39
C CYS A 232 20.05 7.52 5.28
N ARG A 233 20.63 8.69 5.53
CA ARG A 233 21.92 8.86 6.22
C ARG A 233 21.82 8.92 7.76
N GLU A 234 20.68 9.31 8.33
CA GLU A 234 20.48 9.23 9.79
C GLU A 234 20.31 7.78 10.29
N ARG A 235 20.01 6.85 9.38
CA ARG A 235 19.76 5.45 9.73
C ARG A 235 20.92 4.52 9.37
N PHE A 236 21.82 4.95 8.49
CA PHE A 236 22.94 4.15 7.98
C PHE A 236 24.18 5.06 7.81
N GLU A 237 25.31 4.65 8.36
CA GLU A 237 26.55 5.45 8.37
C GLU A 237 27.20 5.51 6.98
N SER A 238 26.86 4.55 6.11
CA SER A 238 27.30 4.46 4.72
C SER A 238 26.24 3.84 3.78
N ASP A 239 26.40 4.06 2.47
CA ASP A 239 25.57 3.42 1.44
C ASP A 239 25.74 1.89 1.42
N GLU A 240 26.89 1.38 1.87
CA GLU A 240 27.15 -0.04 2.08
C GLU A 240 26.30 -0.59 3.24
N ASP A 241 26.17 0.15 4.35
CA ASP A 241 25.33 -0.26 5.48
C ASP A 241 23.84 -0.31 5.10
N TYR A 242 23.39 0.64 4.27
CA TYR A 242 22.02 0.63 3.75
C TYR A 242 21.77 -0.58 2.84
N SER A 243 22.70 -0.86 1.94
CA SER A 243 22.64 -2.00 1.02
C SER A 243 22.69 -3.34 1.78
N ALA A 244 23.52 -3.45 2.81
CA ALA A 244 23.56 -4.63 3.68
C ALA A 244 22.25 -4.81 4.45
N TYR A 245 21.68 -3.72 4.97
CA TYR A 245 20.40 -3.77 5.69
C TYR A 245 19.22 -4.18 4.79
N THR A 246 19.12 -3.64 3.58
CA THR A 246 18.02 -3.99 2.65
C THR A 246 18.12 -5.46 2.22
N ALA A 247 19.32 -5.96 1.93
CA ALA A 247 19.57 -7.38 1.67
C ALA A 247 19.18 -8.26 2.87
N GLN A 248 19.53 -7.85 4.09
CA GLN A 248 19.20 -8.56 5.32
C GLN A 248 17.68 -8.57 5.59
N GLU A 249 17.00 -7.45 5.37
CA GLU A 249 15.56 -7.32 5.54
C GLU A 249 14.78 -8.15 4.51
N ALA A 250 15.25 -8.20 3.25
CA ALA A 250 14.70 -9.06 2.20
C ALA A 250 14.84 -10.55 2.57
N ALA A 251 16.03 -10.98 3.01
CA ALA A 251 16.28 -12.34 3.47
C ALA A 251 15.38 -12.72 4.67
N ARG A 252 15.17 -11.79 5.62
CA ARG A 252 14.26 -12.00 6.75
C ARG A 252 12.82 -12.20 6.29
N ARG A 253 12.35 -11.42 5.31
CA ARG A 253 10.97 -11.56 4.79
C ARG A 253 10.74 -12.88 4.08
N ILE A 254 11.71 -13.34 3.28
CA ILE A 254 11.65 -14.65 2.63
C ILE A 254 11.55 -15.74 3.69
N LYS A 255 12.39 -15.67 4.73
CA LYS A 255 12.38 -16.59 5.87
C LYS A 255 11.01 -16.59 6.59
N ASP A 256 10.47 -15.42 6.92
CA ASP A 256 9.17 -15.29 7.60
C ASP A 256 8.00 -15.81 6.75
N ALA A 257 8.00 -15.54 5.44
CA ALA A 257 6.99 -16.04 4.51
C ALA A 257 7.02 -17.57 4.40
N VAL A 258 8.22 -18.16 4.32
CA VAL A 258 8.41 -19.62 4.32
C VAL A 258 7.89 -20.23 5.63
N TYR A 259 8.21 -19.64 6.79
CA TYR A 259 7.69 -20.13 8.07
C TYR A 259 6.18 -19.98 8.22
N ALA A 260 5.60 -18.90 7.71
CA ALA A 260 4.15 -18.71 7.71
C ALA A 260 3.44 -19.80 6.89
N GLU A 261 3.97 -20.13 5.71
CA GLU A 261 3.44 -21.19 4.84
C GLU A 261 3.58 -22.59 5.47
N ILE A 262 4.75 -22.91 6.07
CA ILE A 262 4.97 -24.15 6.81
C ILE A 262 3.93 -24.30 7.94
N ARG A 263 3.68 -23.20 8.67
CA ARG A 263 2.70 -23.17 9.78
C ARG A 263 1.26 -23.33 9.29
N ALA A 264 0.90 -22.69 8.18
CA ALA A 264 -0.43 -22.79 7.59
C ALA A 264 -0.77 -24.22 7.14
N ARG A 265 0.24 -24.99 6.72
CA ARG A 265 0.07 -26.38 6.25
C ARG A 265 0.09 -27.44 7.36
N GLY A 266 0.20 -27.03 8.63
CA GLY A 266 0.20 -27.96 9.76
C GLY A 266 1.40 -28.92 9.77
N ALA A 267 2.47 -28.60 9.04
CA ALA A 267 3.70 -29.36 9.10
C ALA A 267 4.32 -29.21 10.50
N PRO A 268 4.82 -30.30 11.12
CA PRO A 268 5.46 -30.21 12.42
C PRO A 268 6.67 -29.28 12.32
N LEU A 269 6.67 -28.22 13.13
CA LEU A 269 7.81 -27.33 13.28
C LEU A 269 9.02 -28.19 13.67
N LEU A 270 10.11 -28.08 12.89
CA LEU A 270 11.40 -28.56 13.35
C LEU A 270 11.70 -27.87 14.68
N ASP A 271 12.13 -28.65 15.67
CA ASP A 271 12.57 -28.15 16.97
C ASP A 271 13.57 -27.00 16.74
N PRO A 272 13.33 -25.79 17.30
CA PRO A 272 14.26 -24.68 17.21
C PRO A 272 15.68 -25.02 17.66
N ALA A 273 15.86 -26.06 18.48
CA ALA A 273 17.17 -26.55 18.89
C ALA A 273 17.94 -27.35 17.82
N ASN A 274 17.28 -27.81 16.74
CA ASN A 274 17.88 -28.61 15.67
C ASN A 274 18.07 -27.86 14.34
N VAL A 275 17.73 -26.57 14.32
CA VAL A 275 18.13 -25.64 13.27
C VAL A 275 19.08 -24.66 13.96
N GLY A 276 20.38 -24.81 13.74
CA GLY A 276 21.40 -24.04 14.46
C GLY A 276 21.04 -22.56 14.58
N CYS A 277 21.00 -22.07 15.83
CA CYS A 277 20.83 -20.66 16.13
C CYS A 277 21.92 -19.86 15.44
N LEU A 278 21.55 -19.06 14.44
CA LEU A 278 22.35 -17.92 14.00
C LEU A 278 22.00 -16.74 14.91
N ASP A 279 22.56 -16.76 16.12
CA ASP A 279 22.77 -15.54 16.89
C ASP A 279 24.00 -14.86 16.28
N TYR A 280 23.81 -13.83 15.44
CA TYR A 280 24.93 -13.06 14.92
C TYR A 280 25.32 -11.96 15.91
N VAL A 281 26.49 -12.19 16.51
CA VAL A 281 27.41 -11.16 17.00
C VAL A 281 27.92 -10.39 15.77
N GLU A 282 28.24 -9.10 15.89
CA GLU A 282 28.90 -8.31 14.83
C GLU A 282 30.12 -9.09 14.29
N GLU A 283 30.02 -9.63 13.07
CA GLU A 283 31.08 -10.42 12.46
C GLU A 283 31.91 -9.56 11.51
N GLU A 284 33.23 -9.69 11.67
CA GLU A 284 34.24 -9.16 10.74
C GLU A 284 34.03 -9.72 9.32
N PRO A 285 34.47 -8.99 8.27
CA PRO A 285 34.27 -9.41 6.89
C PRO A 285 34.82 -10.81 6.62
N LEU A 286 33.97 -11.67 6.07
CA LEU A 286 34.28 -13.06 5.73
C LEU A 286 35.48 -13.12 4.78
N THR A 287 36.41 -14.02 5.07
CA THR A 287 37.50 -14.34 4.16
C THR A 287 36.93 -15.02 2.91
N ALA A 288 37.66 -14.94 1.78
CA ALA A 288 37.22 -15.56 0.53
C ALA A 288 36.91 -17.07 0.67
N ALA A 289 37.63 -17.76 1.55
CA ALA A 289 37.38 -19.18 1.84
C ALA A 289 36.05 -19.41 2.58
N GLU A 290 35.67 -18.51 3.48
CA GLU A 290 34.40 -18.58 4.21
C GLU A 290 33.22 -18.19 3.32
N ALA A 291 33.41 -17.24 2.40
CA ALA A 291 32.41 -16.91 1.38
C ALA A 291 32.16 -18.09 0.43
N THR A 292 33.21 -18.80 -0.02
CA THR A 292 33.07 -20.01 -0.83
C THR A 292 32.39 -21.13 -0.06
N ALA A 293 32.80 -21.39 1.18
CA ALA A 293 32.17 -22.42 2.02
C ALA A 293 30.68 -22.13 2.29
N ARG A 294 30.31 -20.84 2.40
CA ARG A 294 28.92 -20.41 2.55
C ARG A 294 28.11 -20.61 1.27
N ALA A 295 28.66 -20.29 0.10
CA ALA A 295 28.01 -20.55 -1.18
C ALA A 295 27.77 -22.06 -1.40
N ASP A 296 28.76 -22.90 -1.09
CA ASP A 296 28.63 -24.36 -1.18
C ASP A 296 27.54 -24.90 -0.23
N ALA A 297 27.43 -24.32 0.98
CA ALA A 297 26.39 -24.68 1.94
C ALA A 297 24.99 -24.21 1.51
N GLU A 298 24.88 -23.06 0.85
CA GLU A 298 23.62 -22.55 0.29
C GLU A 298 23.14 -23.42 -0.90
N ASP A 299 24.05 -23.86 -1.76
CA ASP A 299 23.76 -24.81 -2.85
C ASP A 299 23.32 -26.18 -2.32
N GLU A 300 23.98 -26.69 -1.27
CA GLU A 300 23.59 -27.95 -0.62
C GLU A 300 22.22 -27.84 0.06
N ALA A 301 21.94 -26.72 0.73
CA ALA A 301 20.63 -26.45 1.34
C ALA A 301 19.52 -26.34 0.28
N HIS A 302 19.78 -25.68 -0.84
CA HIS A 302 18.85 -25.59 -1.96
C HIS A 302 18.55 -26.97 -2.57
N ALA A 303 19.58 -27.80 -2.77
CA ALA A 303 19.41 -29.17 -3.26
C ALA A 303 18.56 -30.04 -2.30
N LEU A 304 18.77 -29.91 -0.99
CA LEU A 304 17.98 -30.59 0.04
C LEU A 304 16.50 -30.17 0.06
N ILE A 305 16.22 -28.88 -0.17
CA ILE A 305 14.87 -28.35 -0.27
C ILE A 305 14.15 -28.92 -1.51
N VAL A 306 14.81 -28.89 -2.67
CA VAL A 306 14.28 -29.44 -3.93
C VAL A 306 14.00 -30.94 -3.80
N GLU A 307 14.89 -31.70 -3.17
CA GLU A 307 14.70 -33.14 -2.95
C GLU A 307 13.55 -33.44 -1.99
N ARG A 308 13.40 -32.66 -0.90
CA ARG A 308 12.24 -32.79 0.00
C ARG A 308 10.92 -32.45 -0.70
N MET A 309 10.92 -31.45 -1.58
CA MET A 309 9.74 -31.12 -2.37
C MET A 309 9.31 -32.31 -3.25
N ARG A 310 10.25 -32.94 -3.95
CA ARG A 310 10.00 -34.19 -4.71
C ARG A 310 9.40 -35.29 -3.85
N GLN A 311 9.96 -35.53 -2.66
CA GLN A 311 9.51 -36.60 -1.76
C GLN A 311 8.09 -36.37 -1.21
N THR A 312 7.62 -35.12 -1.14
CA THR A 312 6.25 -34.78 -0.76
C THR A 312 5.23 -34.86 -1.91
N GLY A 313 5.65 -35.35 -3.08
CA GLY A 313 4.81 -35.47 -4.28
C GLY A 313 4.70 -34.17 -5.08
N PHE A 314 5.57 -33.19 -4.85
CA PHE A 314 5.70 -31.98 -5.65
C PHE A 314 6.70 -32.26 -6.79
N GLU A 315 6.22 -32.42 -8.03
CA GLU A 315 7.08 -32.37 -9.22
C GLU A 315 7.14 -30.92 -9.72
N LEU A 316 8.33 -30.31 -9.72
CA LEU A 316 8.58 -29.09 -10.47
C LEU A 316 8.59 -29.45 -11.96
N ASN A 317 7.43 -29.36 -12.61
CA ASN A 317 7.35 -29.39 -14.06
C ASN A 317 7.81 -28.03 -14.59
N TYR A 318 9.07 -27.97 -15.03
CA TYR A 318 9.47 -26.98 -16.02
C TYR A 318 8.88 -27.42 -17.38
N SER A 319 7.60 -27.15 -17.58
CA SER A 319 7.03 -27.08 -18.92
C SER A 319 6.32 -25.75 -19.07
N ASP A 320 6.74 -24.98 -20.07
CA ASP A 320 6.06 -23.77 -20.52
C ASP A 320 4.56 -24.01 -20.72
N ASP A 321 3.82 -22.94 -20.45
CA ASP A 321 2.40 -22.69 -20.73
C ASP A 321 1.35 -23.06 -19.67
N THR A 322 0.94 -21.99 -18.96
CA THR A 322 -0.36 -21.70 -18.33
C THR A 322 -0.74 -22.50 -17.08
N TRP A 323 -0.46 -21.91 -15.91
CA TRP A 323 -1.11 -22.27 -14.65
C TRP A 323 -1.54 -20.99 -13.90
N ASP A 324 -2.85 -20.83 -13.67
CA ASP A 324 -3.46 -19.75 -12.88
C ASP A 324 -3.93 -20.30 -11.52
N PRO A 325 -3.28 -19.92 -10.40
CA PRO A 325 -3.62 -20.44 -9.07
C PRO A 325 -4.85 -19.77 -8.42
N PHE A 326 -5.53 -18.81 -9.04
CA PHE A 326 -6.56 -18.01 -8.36
C PHE A 326 -8.02 -18.44 -8.61
N GLN A 327 -8.27 -19.51 -9.35
CA GLN A 327 -9.65 -19.87 -9.75
C GLN A 327 -10.55 -20.52 -8.68
N LYS A 328 -10.21 -20.50 -7.39
CA LYS A 328 -11.03 -21.15 -6.34
C LYS A 328 -11.29 -20.32 -5.09
N TRP A 329 -11.60 -19.04 -5.23
CA TRP A 329 -12.20 -18.28 -4.12
C TRP A 329 -13.31 -17.35 -4.64
N LEU A 330 -14.54 -17.85 -4.63
CA LEU A 330 -15.75 -17.03 -4.61
C LEU A 330 -16.66 -17.50 -3.46
N PRO A 331 -17.49 -16.59 -2.91
CA PRO A 331 -17.62 -16.44 -1.47
C PRO A 331 -18.87 -17.12 -0.90
N TRP A 332 -18.84 -17.26 0.42
CA TRP A 332 -19.96 -17.68 1.24
C TRP A 332 -21.21 -16.81 1.01
N THR A 333 -22.25 -17.39 0.42
CA THR A 333 -23.61 -16.87 0.51
C THR A 333 -24.19 -17.09 1.92
N PRO A 334 -24.89 -16.12 2.52
CA PRO A 334 -25.60 -16.34 3.77
C PRO A 334 -26.84 -17.20 3.50
N ILE A 335 -26.94 -18.36 4.16
CA ILE A 335 -28.19 -19.10 4.27
C ILE A 335 -29.12 -18.31 5.19
N ARG A 336 -30.14 -17.66 4.62
CA ARG A 336 -31.38 -17.34 5.33
C ARG A 336 -32.20 -18.62 5.47
N ARG A 337 -32.52 -19.02 6.70
CA ARG A 337 -33.80 -19.60 7.13
C ARG A 337 -33.93 -19.30 8.63
N GLY A 338 -35.08 -18.94 9.18
CA GLY A 338 -36.46 -18.97 8.75
C GLY A 338 -37.29 -19.00 10.02
#